data_AF-A0A2S6ASX1-F1
#
_entry.id   AF-A0A2S6ASX1-F1
#
_cell.length_a   1.000
_cell.length_b   1.000
_cell.length_c   1.000
_cell.angle_alpha   90.00
_cell.angle_beta   90.00
_cell.angle_gamma   90.00
#
_symmetry.space_group_name_H-M   'P 1'
#
loop_
_entity.id
_entity.type
_entity.pdbx_description
1 polymer ?
#
loop_
_entity_poly.entity_id
_entity_poly.type
_entity_poly.pdbx_seq_one_letter_code
_entity_poly.pdbx_strand_id
1 'polypeptide(L)'
;MAAPEPVDVEHRHSRGVSARRRIADALSSGGLRAVRMWWREPTDYRWLLSTVRNQGALGLLKFLIGTSSLGLSFVALMLLLSSEGPHSAAGRAIIGLFVVVAPLAALRWYLLPWPTASVSLALIAVADIAITSCSLLVSGRVALISETILILTGGYLALFHSAKALAVHAGWSLFSVLLVTGRMMIYSDSDRDVPLAMATTLIMVLAVVFVLPTLQFFYWVLRTNALSDPLTTLLNRRGLDYHLPKVFAPGAPICAMVIDLDRFKEVNDTFGHQEGDRVLARIAARLRDTADPVATIARTGGEEFTIVGPLDAGAARAMAERLRRAVENSSDGAAVTASIGVAVVDHGAATDDGVSPERLLSFADTAMYRAKQRGGNAIVVRELRAPLT
;
A
#
# COMPACT_ATOMS: atom_id res chain seq x y z
N MET A 1 -36.47 26.93 -2.34
CA MET A 1 -35.56 26.31 -3.34
C MET A 1 -34.19 26.94 -3.16
N ALA A 2 -33.30 26.28 -2.42
CA ALA A 2 -31.91 26.73 -2.28
C ALA A 2 -31.13 26.24 -3.49
N ALA A 3 -30.36 27.14 -4.12
CA ALA A 3 -29.48 26.82 -5.23
C ALA A 3 -28.34 25.89 -4.76
N PRO A 4 -27.89 24.91 -5.58
CA PRO A 4 -26.78 24.05 -5.20
C PRO A 4 -25.47 24.86 -5.22
N GLU A 5 -24.67 24.68 -4.17
CA GLU A 5 -23.31 25.25 -4.06
C GLU A 5 -22.44 24.86 -5.26
N PRO A 6 -21.51 25.75 -5.69
CA PRO A 6 -20.58 25.43 -6.76
C PRO A 6 -19.61 24.34 -6.29
N VAL A 7 -19.73 23.16 -6.90
CA VAL A 7 -18.77 22.08 -6.73
C VAL A 7 -17.40 22.54 -7.27
N ASP A 8 -16.44 22.57 -6.37
CA ASP A 8 -15.05 22.98 -6.53
C ASP A 8 -14.39 22.44 -7.82
N VAL A 9 -14.24 23.32 -8.82
CA VAL A 9 -13.72 23.01 -10.17
C VAL A 9 -12.24 22.62 -10.14
N GLU A 10 -11.51 23.01 -9.10
CA GLU A 10 -10.08 22.72 -8.92
C GLU A 10 -9.78 21.23 -8.63
N HIS A 11 -10.80 20.46 -8.24
CA HIS A 11 -10.65 19.02 -7.95
C HIS A 11 -10.62 18.12 -9.19
N ARG A 12 -11.02 18.61 -10.37
CA ARG A 12 -11.04 17.81 -11.61
C ARG A 12 -9.67 17.69 -12.29
N HIS A 13 -8.80 18.69 -12.19
CA HIS A 13 -7.51 18.69 -12.90
C HIS A 13 -6.39 17.87 -12.22
N SER A 14 -6.52 17.50 -10.94
CA SER A 14 -5.44 16.81 -10.19
C SER A 14 -5.49 15.27 -10.22
N ARG A 15 -6.57 14.68 -10.76
CA ARG A 15 -6.77 13.22 -10.74
C ARG A 15 -6.11 12.46 -11.88
N GLY A 16 -5.80 13.12 -12.99
CA GLY A 16 -5.11 12.52 -14.14
C GLY A 16 -3.60 12.31 -13.91
N VAL A 17 -2.95 13.12 -13.06
CA VAL A 17 -1.50 13.01 -12.83
C VAL A 17 -1.18 11.70 -12.10
N SER A 18 -0.25 10.92 -12.67
CA SER A 18 0.17 9.64 -12.10
C SER A 18 0.65 9.80 -10.65
N ALA A 19 0.43 8.77 -9.82
CA ALA A 19 0.80 8.82 -8.40
C ALA A 19 2.28 9.21 -8.20
N ARG A 20 3.19 8.66 -9.01
CA ARG A 20 4.61 9.01 -9.00
C ARG A 20 4.87 10.48 -9.29
N ARG A 21 4.25 11.06 -10.33
CA ARG A 21 4.45 12.47 -10.68
C ARG A 21 3.88 13.40 -9.61
N ARG A 22 2.70 13.08 -9.04
CA ARG A 22 2.14 13.83 -7.90
C ARG A 22 3.06 13.83 -6.69
N ILE A 23 3.71 12.70 -6.38
CA ILE A 23 4.66 12.62 -5.27
C ILE A 23 5.91 13.46 -5.58
N ALA A 24 6.48 13.35 -6.79
CA ALA A 24 7.64 14.13 -7.19
C ALA A 24 7.35 15.64 -7.09
N ASP A 25 6.21 16.09 -7.61
CA ASP A 25 5.76 17.48 -7.54
C ASP A 25 5.50 17.92 -6.08
N ALA A 26 4.93 17.04 -5.26
CA ALA A 26 4.66 17.33 -3.86
C ALA A 26 5.94 17.40 -2.99
N LEU A 27 6.97 16.65 -3.36
CA LEU A 27 8.29 16.70 -2.73
C LEU A 27 9.04 17.98 -3.13
N SER A 28 8.97 18.40 -4.40
CA SER A 28 9.61 19.64 -4.88
C SER A 28 8.90 20.91 -4.38
N SER A 29 7.59 20.87 -4.15
CA SER A 29 6.79 22.03 -3.69
C SER A 29 6.77 22.25 -2.17
N GLY A 30 7.80 21.81 -1.43
CA GLY A 30 7.93 22.07 0.01
C GLY A 30 7.47 20.95 0.96
N GLY A 31 7.34 19.70 0.49
CA GLY A 31 7.22 18.48 1.32
C GLY A 31 5.91 18.26 2.07
N LEU A 32 5.26 19.31 2.58
CA LEU A 32 3.98 19.25 3.32
C LEU A 32 2.87 18.58 2.50
N ARG A 33 2.85 18.82 1.19
CA ARG A 33 1.89 18.18 0.28
C ARG A 33 2.14 16.66 0.22
N ALA A 34 3.40 16.22 0.20
CA ALA A 34 3.76 14.81 0.19
C ALA A 34 3.40 14.12 1.51
N VAL A 35 3.61 14.79 2.65
CA VAL A 35 3.19 14.29 3.97
C VAL A 35 1.68 14.13 4.03
N ARG A 36 0.90 15.10 3.52
CA ARG A 36 -0.58 14.98 3.46
C ARG A 36 -1.04 13.82 2.58
N MET A 37 -0.34 13.56 1.47
CA MET A 37 -0.63 12.40 0.61
C MET A 37 -0.34 11.09 1.34
N TRP A 38 0.84 10.96 1.95
CA TRP A 38 1.22 9.81 2.77
C TRP A 38 0.22 9.54 3.91
N TRP A 39 -0.24 10.58 4.61
CA TRP A 39 -1.24 10.46 5.67
C TRP A 39 -2.61 9.95 5.19
N ARG A 40 -2.98 10.26 3.96
CA ARG A 40 -4.26 9.87 3.33
C ARG A 40 -4.19 8.54 2.59
N GLU A 41 -2.99 7.98 2.42
CA GLU A 41 -2.79 6.74 1.70
C GLU A 41 -3.52 5.58 2.40
N PRO A 42 -4.38 4.82 1.69
CA PRO A 42 -5.02 3.65 2.26
C PRO A 42 -3.98 2.55 2.57
N THR A 43 -4.20 1.81 3.67
CA THR A 43 -3.33 0.67 4.02
C THR A 43 -3.55 -0.49 3.07
N ASP A 44 -2.51 -0.88 2.35
CA ASP A 44 -2.54 -2.05 1.47
C ASP A 44 -1.85 -3.27 2.09
N TYR A 45 -2.35 -3.64 3.26
CA TYR A 45 -1.89 -4.77 4.07
C TYR A 45 -1.73 -6.07 3.25
N ARG A 46 -2.72 -6.37 2.40
CA ARG A 46 -2.75 -7.60 1.60
C ARG A 46 -1.69 -7.64 0.52
N TRP A 47 -1.34 -6.49 -0.08
CA TRP A 47 -0.37 -6.48 -1.16
C TRP A 47 1.03 -6.77 -0.66
N LEU A 48 1.47 -6.07 0.40
CA LEU A 48 2.79 -6.34 0.99
C LEU A 48 2.91 -7.81 1.41
N LEU A 49 1.86 -8.35 2.01
CA LEU A 49 1.80 -9.77 2.36
C LEU A 49 1.91 -10.68 1.12
N SER A 50 1.20 -10.35 0.04
CA SER A 50 1.28 -11.12 -1.21
C SER A 50 2.68 -11.06 -1.84
N THR A 51 3.34 -9.90 -1.83
CA THR A 51 4.70 -9.73 -2.31
C THR A 51 5.68 -10.57 -1.50
N VAL A 52 5.60 -10.49 -0.16
CA VAL A 52 6.44 -11.28 0.75
C VAL A 52 6.20 -12.78 0.60
N ARG A 53 4.93 -13.20 0.41
CA ARG A 53 4.57 -14.60 0.15
C ARG A 53 5.14 -15.08 -1.18
N ASN A 54 5.01 -14.30 -2.25
CA ASN A 54 5.48 -14.68 -3.59
C ASN A 54 7.01 -14.76 -3.67
N GLN A 55 7.72 -14.03 -2.81
CA GLN A 55 9.18 -14.13 -2.67
C GLN A 55 9.64 -15.23 -1.71
N GLY A 56 8.73 -16.03 -1.14
CA GLY A 56 9.05 -17.09 -0.18
C GLY A 56 9.49 -16.59 1.20
N ALA A 57 9.50 -15.28 1.44
CA ALA A 57 9.98 -14.67 2.68
C ALA A 57 8.97 -14.73 3.85
N LEU A 58 7.73 -15.18 3.59
CA LEU A 58 6.68 -15.24 4.62
C LEU A 58 7.05 -16.14 5.81
N GLY A 59 7.71 -17.27 5.54
CA GLY A 59 8.16 -18.19 6.58
C GLY A 59 9.21 -17.56 7.50
N LEU A 60 10.20 -16.88 6.92
CA LEU A 60 11.22 -16.14 7.65
C LEU A 60 10.59 -15.03 8.52
N LEU A 61 9.65 -14.28 7.97
CA LEU A 61 8.99 -13.21 8.71
C LEU A 61 8.17 -13.74 9.90
N LYS A 62 7.40 -14.81 9.69
CA LYS A 62 6.69 -15.54 10.77
C LYS A 62 7.68 -16.01 11.85
N PHE A 63 8.81 -16.57 11.43
CA PHE A 63 9.86 -17.03 12.34
C PHE A 63 10.42 -15.87 13.17
N LEU A 64 10.82 -14.76 12.54
CA LEU A 64 11.39 -13.60 13.24
C LEU A 64 10.40 -13.02 14.26
N ILE A 65 9.14 -12.79 13.88
CA ILE A 65 8.12 -12.22 14.78
C ILE A 65 7.81 -13.16 15.95
N GLY A 66 7.68 -14.47 15.68
CA GLY A 66 7.46 -15.44 16.74
C GLY A 66 8.65 -15.53 17.70
N THR A 67 9.88 -15.48 17.18
CA THR A 67 11.10 -15.52 18.00
C THR A 67 11.24 -14.25 18.84
N SER A 68 10.88 -13.08 18.30
CA SER A 68 10.77 -11.85 19.10
C SER A 68 9.77 -12.00 20.24
N SER A 69 8.62 -12.65 20.01
CA SER A 69 7.61 -12.91 21.06
C SER A 69 8.16 -13.84 22.16
N LEU A 70 8.94 -14.86 21.81
CA LEU A 70 9.66 -15.69 22.78
C LEU A 70 10.72 -14.90 23.56
N GLY A 71 11.45 -14.01 22.88
CA GLY A 71 12.41 -13.10 23.52
C GLY A 71 11.74 -12.22 24.58
N LEU A 72 10.57 -11.65 24.27
CA LEU A 72 9.77 -10.88 25.24
C LEU A 72 9.32 -11.72 26.43
N SER A 73 8.89 -12.96 26.18
CA SER A 73 8.57 -13.91 27.25
C SER A 73 9.76 -14.19 28.16
N PHE A 74 10.95 -14.35 27.57
CA PHE A 74 12.17 -14.60 28.33
C PHE A 74 12.57 -13.39 29.18
N VAL A 75 12.47 -12.17 28.62
CA VAL A 75 12.67 -10.93 29.39
C VAL A 75 11.69 -10.86 30.57
N ALA A 76 10.39 -11.09 30.34
CA ALA A 76 9.38 -11.11 31.41
C ALA A 76 9.68 -12.16 32.51
N LEU A 77 10.17 -13.34 32.13
CA LEU A 77 10.61 -14.37 33.08
C LEU A 77 11.82 -13.91 33.90
N MET A 78 12.82 -13.31 33.26
CA MET A 78 13.99 -12.78 33.97
C MET A 78 13.60 -11.65 34.93
N LEU A 79 12.62 -10.82 34.57
CA LEU A 79 12.07 -9.78 35.45
C LEU A 79 11.36 -10.37 36.67
N LEU A 80 10.67 -11.51 36.55
CA LEU A 80 10.07 -12.19 37.71
C LEU A 80 11.11 -12.74 38.69
N LEU A 81 12.27 -13.17 38.16
CA LEU A 81 13.34 -13.75 38.94
C LEU A 81 14.30 -12.70 39.51
N SER A 82 14.23 -11.45 39.03
CA SER A 82 15.13 -10.38 39.45
C SER A 82 14.67 -9.67 40.73
N SER A 83 15.60 -9.04 41.43
CA SER A 83 15.31 -8.14 42.56
C SER A 83 14.49 -6.91 42.16
N GLU A 84 14.53 -6.56 40.88
CA GLU A 84 13.86 -5.40 40.28
C GLU A 84 12.43 -5.73 39.80
N GLY A 85 11.99 -6.99 39.96
CA GLY A 85 10.67 -7.47 39.62
C GLY A 85 9.55 -6.98 40.55
N PRO A 86 8.29 -7.37 40.28
CA PRO A 86 7.14 -6.95 41.07
C PRO A 86 7.16 -7.53 42.50
N HIS A 87 7.08 -6.65 43.49
CA HIS A 87 7.01 -7.06 44.90
C HIS A 87 5.62 -7.57 45.33
N SER A 88 4.55 -7.12 44.67
CA SER A 88 3.18 -7.53 44.99
C SER A 88 2.80 -8.87 44.36
N ALA A 89 1.95 -9.65 45.05
CA ALA A 89 1.44 -10.92 44.52
C ALA A 89 0.64 -10.72 43.22
N ALA A 90 -0.14 -9.65 43.14
CA ALA A 90 -0.88 -9.27 41.93
C ALA A 90 0.07 -8.94 40.77
N GLY A 91 1.16 -8.19 41.01
CA GLY A 91 2.15 -7.88 39.99
C GLY A 91 2.87 -9.13 39.46
N ARG A 92 3.25 -10.05 40.36
CA ARG A 92 3.82 -11.35 39.96
C ARG A 92 2.86 -12.17 39.12
N ALA A 93 1.57 -12.20 39.48
CA ALA A 93 0.55 -12.92 38.71
C ALA A 93 0.38 -12.32 37.30
N ILE A 94 0.38 -10.98 37.18
CA ILE A 94 0.26 -10.29 35.89
C ILE A 94 1.47 -10.57 34.99
N ILE A 95 2.71 -10.42 35.50
CA ILE A 95 3.90 -10.73 34.68
C ILE A 95 3.97 -12.23 34.36
N GLY A 96 3.59 -13.10 35.32
CA GLY A 96 3.48 -14.55 35.10
C GLY A 96 2.50 -14.91 33.97
N LEU A 97 1.37 -14.21 33.86
CA LEU A 97 0.45 -14.36 32.75
C LEU A 97 1.14 -14.04 31.41
N PHE A 98 1.95 -12.98 31.33
CA PHE A 98 2.66 -12.63 30.10
C PHE A 98 3.74 -13.64 29.70
N VAL A 99 4.41 -14.26 30.68
CA VAL A 99 5.33 -15.38 30.43
C VAL A 99 4.61 -16.58 29.79
N VAL A 100 3.31 -16.74 29.99
CA VAL A 100 2.50 -17.78 29.34
C VAL A 100 1.89 -17.31 28.01
N VAL A 101 1.41 -16.06 27.95
CA VAL A 101 0.72 -15.51 26.77
C VAL A 101 1.69 -15.26 25.61
N ALA A 102 2.91 -14.77 25.87
CA ALA A 102 3.86 -14.45 24.81
C ALA A 102 4.33 -15.69 24.00
N PRO A 103 4.57 -16.88 24.61
CA PRO A 103 4.81 -18.12 23.87
C PRO A 103 3.59 -18.59 23.06
N LEU A 104 2.36 -18.37 23.55
CA LEU A 104 1.16 -18.66 22.76
C LEU A 104 1.04 -17.74 21.55
N ALA A 105 1.43 -16.46 21.70
CA ALA A 105 1.54 -15.53 20.58
C ALA A 105 2.61 -15.98 19.57
N ALA A 106 3.76 -16.47 20.04
CA ALA A 106 4.80 -17.05 19.18
C ALA A 106 4.28 -18.27 18.41
N LEU A 107 3.62 -19.19 19.10
CA LEU A 107 3.03 -20.40 18.50
C LEU A 107 1.99 -20.05 17.43
N ARG A 108 1.16 -19.04 17.68
CA ARG A 108 0.28 -18.46 16.67
C ARG A 108 1.07 -18.03 15.43
N TRP A 109 2.15 -17.27 15.61
CA TRP A 109 2.96 -16.80 14.48
C TRP A 109 3.63 -17.93 13.74
N TYR A 110 3.98 -19.05 14.38
CA TYR A 110 4.57 -20.20 13.69
C TYR A 110 3.52 -21.03 12.95
N LEU A 111 2.42 -21.37 13.63
CA LEU A 111 1.49 -22.39 13.15
C LEU A 111 0.32 -21.83 12.32
N LEU A 112 -0.19 -20.65 12.66
CA LEU A 112 -1.41 -20.13 12.05
C LEU A 112 -1.13 -19.34 10.75
N PRO A 113 -2.15 -19.17 9.89
CA PRO A 113 -2.07 -18.25 8.77
C PRO A 113 -1.78 -16.83 9.25
N TRP A 114 -1.19 -16.03 8.35
CA TRP A 114 -0.94 -14.62 8.61
C TRP A 114 -2.25 -13.90 9.00
N PRO A 115 -2.28 -13.07 10.06
CA PRO A 115 -3.50 -12.43 10.55
C PRO A 115 -4.14 -11.52 9.50
N THR A 116 -5.44 -11.28 9.61
CA THR A 116 -6.08 -10.17 8.90
C THR A 116 -5.60 -8.83 9.47
N ALA A 117 -5.80 -7.73 8.73
CA ALA A 117 -5.39 -6.40 9.18
C ALA A 117 -5.99 -6.03 10.56
N SER A 118 -7.27 -6.32 10.78
CA SER A 118 -7.93 -6.07 12.07
C SER A 118 -7.37 -6.92 13.21
N VAL A 119 -7.15 -8.22 12.98
CA VAL A 119 -6.56 -9.11 14.00
C VAL A 119 -5.13 -8.70 14.31
N SER A 120 -4.36 -8.30 13.29
CA SER A 120 -3.00 -7.79 13.45
C SER A 120 -2.95 -6.52 14.31
N LEU A 121 -3.84 -5.55 14.06
CA LEU A 121 -3.96 -4.35 14.90
C LEU A 121 -4.32 -4.70 16.35
N ALA A 122 -5.27 -5.62 16.55
CA ALA A 122 -5.67 -6.05 17.89
C ALA A 122 -4.52 -6.72 18.65
N LEU A 123 -3.74 -7.58 17.99
CA LEU A 123 -2.56 -8.23 18.58
C LEU A 123 -1.50 -7.21 19.00
N ILE A 124 -1.24 -6.21 18.16
CA ILE A 124 -0.28 -5.15 18.48
C ILE A 124 -0.79 -4.27 19.63
N ALA A 125 -2.07 -3.90 19.64
CA ALA A 125 -2.65 -3.14 20.75
C ALA A 125 -2.57 -3.90 22.09
N VAL A 126 -2.83 -5.21 22.08
CA VAL A 126 -2.67 -6.07 23.27
C VAL A 126 -1.20 -6.13 23.71
N ALA A 127 -0.27 -6.23 22.75
CA ALA A 127 1.16 -6.21 23.06
C ALA A 127 1.61 -4.87 23.67
N ASP A 128 1.16 -3.74 23.12
CA ASP A 128 1.48 -2.41 23.64
C ASP A 128 0.95 -2.23 25.07
N ILE A 129 -0.30 -2.64 25.34
CA ILE A 129 -0.88 -2.63 26.69
C ILE A 129 -0.10 -3.54 27.64
N ALA A 130 0.29 -4.72 27.17
CA ALA A 130 1.05 -5.69 27.96
C ALA A 130 2.42 -5.14 28.35
N ILE A 131 3.15 -4.56 27.40
CA ILE A 131 4.47 -3.97 27.62
C ILE A 131 4.37 -2.83 28.65
N THR A 132 3.47 -1.88 28.43
CA THR A 132 3.23 -0.77 29.38
C THR A 132 2.85 -1.29 30.77
N SER A 133 1.98 -2.30 30.86
CA SER A 133 1.57 -2.89 32.14
C SER A 133 2.74 -3.54 32.87
N CYS A 134 3.59 -4.29 32.16
CA CYS A 134 4.82 -4.86 32.72
C CYS A 134 5.77 -3.78 33.22
N SER A 135 6.01 -2.72 32.44
CA SER A 135 6.87 -1.61 32.83
C SER A 135 6.39 -0.93 34.11
N LEU A 136 5.08 -0.76 34.29
CA LEU A 136 4.50 -0.18 35.50
C LEU A 136 4.59 -1.09 36.74
N LEU A 137 4.93 -2.37 36.58
CA LEU A 137 5.01 -3.34 37.68
C LEU A 137 6.45 -3.61 38.14
N VAL A 138 7.45 -3.17 37.39
CA VAL A 138 8.87 -3.32 37.72
C VAL A 138 9.48 -2.02 38.27
N SER A 139 10.69 -2.11 38.84
CA SER A 139 11.37 -0.97 39.44
C SER A 139 11.83 0.07 38.40
N GLY A 140 12.05 1.31 38.85
CA GLY A 140 12.14 2.51 38.00
C GLY A 140 13.09 2.40 36.80
N ARG A 141 14.36 2.06 37.03
CA ARG A 141 15.37 2.00 35.95
C ARG A 141 15.05 0.92 34.91
N VAL A 142 14.56 -0.24 35.38
CA VAL A 142 14.20 -1.36 34.51
C VAL A 142 12.90 -1.07 33.76
N ALA A 143 11.96 -0.36 34.38
CA ALA A 143 10.72 0.10 33.75
C ALA A 143 11.02 1.00 32.54
N LEU A 144 11.91 1.97 32.69
CA LEU A 144 12.33 2.86 31.60
C LEU A 144 12.93 2.08 30.42
N ILE A 145 13.84 1.14 30.68
CA ILE A 145 14.46 0.36 29.60
C ILE A 145 13.42 -0.55 28.93
N SER A 146 12.49 -1.13 29.70
CA SER A 146 11.43 -2.01 29.18
C SER A 146 10.49 -1.29 28.22
N GLU A 147 10.22 0.00 28.42
CA GLU A 147 9.41 0.81 27.50
C GLU A 147 9.99 0.89 26.08
N THR A 148 11.31 0.75 25.91
CA THR A 148 11.95 0.78 24.58
C THR A 148 11.50 -0.37 23.68
N ILE A 149 10.93 -1.43 24.25
CA ILE A 149 10.34 -2.55 23.51
C ILE A 149 9.17 -2.09 22.63
N LEU A 150 8.45 -1.02 22.99
CA LEU A 150 7.38 -0.45 22.15
C LEU A 150 7.89 0.01 20.78
N ILE A 151 9.19 0.29 20.62
CA ILE A 151 9.78 0.60 19.31
C ILE A 151 9.64 -0.60 18.35
N LEU A 152 9.70 -1.84 18.86
CA LEU A 152 9.55 -3.05 18.05
C LEU A 152 8.13 -3.21 17.50
N THR A 153 7.10 -2.98 18.32
CA THR A 153 5.70 -3.03 17.88
C THR A 153 5.39 -1.87 16.92
N GLY A 154 5.94 -0.69 17.16
CA GLY A 154 5.90 0.44 16.22
C GLY A 154 6.55 0.12 14.87
N GLY A 155 7.69 -0.60 14.86
CA GLY A 155 8.34 -1.08 13.63
C GLY A 155 7.43 -1.98 12.80
N TYR A 156 6.67 -2.87 13.44
CA TYR A 156 5.67 -3.69 12.76
C TYR A 156 4.57 -2.83 12.12
N LEU A 157 4.03 -1.86 12.86
CA LEU A 157 2.99 -0.95 12.34
C LEU A 157 3.49 -0.08 11.18
N ALA A 158 4.75 0.37 11.25
CA ALA A 158 5.38 1.15 10.19
C ALA A 158 5.43 0.38 8.86
N LEU A 159 5.65 -0.93 8.90
CA LEU A 159 5.71 -1.77 7.70
C LEU A 159 4.34 -2.19 7.18
N PHE A 160 3.41 -2.59 8.06
CA PHE A 160 2.17 -3.26 7.64
C PHE A 160 0.92 -2.39 7.67
N HIS A 161 0.89 -1.30 8.44
CA HIS A 161 -0.32 -0.55 8.75
C HIS A 161 -0.28 0.91 8.28
N SER A 162 -1.39 1.64 8.44
CA SER A 162 -1.47 3.07 8.05
C SER A 162 -0.59 3.97 8.91
N ALA A 163 -0.29 5.15 8.38
CA ALA A 163 0.24 6.28 9.16
C ALA A 163 -0.64 6.64 10.37
N LYS A 164 -1.96 6.45 10.27
CA LYS A 164 -2.89 6.70 11.37
C LYS A 164 -2.72 5.69 12.50
N ALA A 165 -2.60 4.40 12.17
CA ALA A 165 -2.32 3.36 13.17
C ALA A 165 -0.97 3.59 13.85
N LEU A 166 0.06 3.95 13.07
CA LEU A 166 1.37 4.30 13.61
C LEU A 166 1.31 5.53 14.52
N ALA A 167 0.52 6.55 14.18
CA ALA A 167 0.34 7.74 15.02
C ALA A 167 -0.40 7.44 16.34
N VAL A 168 -1.39 6.55 16.32
CA VAL A 168 -2.05 6.07 17.55
C VAL A 168 -1.05 5.37 18.46
N HIS A 169 -0.23 4.47 17.89
CA HIS A 169 0.85 3.82 18.63
C HIS A 169 1.87 4.83 19.17
N ALA A 170 2.31 5.80 18.37
CA ALA A 170 3.22 6.85 18.83
C ALA A 170 2.62 7.63 20.02
N GLY A 171 1.33 7.95 19.96
CA GLY A 171 0.61 8.56 21.08
C GLY A 171 0.59 7.69 22.34
N TRP A 172 0.31 6.39 22.20
CA TRP A 172 0.37 5.43 23.31
C TRP A 172 1.78 5.34 23.91
N SER A 173 2.80 5.19 23.07
CA SER A 173 4.20 5.06 23.49
C SER A 173 4.72 6.32 24.19
N LEU A 174 4.33 7.51 23.73
CA LEU A 174 4.64 8.78 24.40
C LEU A 174 3.93 8.91 25.74
N PHE A 175 2.65 8.54 25.80
CA PHE A 175 1.91 8.52 27.06
C PHE A 175 2.54 7.55 28.08
N SER A 176 2.88 6.34 27.62
CA SER A 176 3.48 5.28 28.43
C SER A 176 4.83 5.68 29.01
N VAL A 177 5.76 6.20 28.18
CA VAL A 177 7.07 6.63 28.67
C VAL A 177 6.98 7.82 29.64
N LEU A 178 6.05 8.77 29.41
CA LEU A 178 5.81 9.88 30.33
C LEU A 178 5.22 9.41 31.66
N LEU A 179 4.30 8.45 31.63
CA LEU A 179 3.72 7.86 32.82
C LEU A 179 4.78 7.12 33.66
N VAL A 180 5.60 6.28 33.03
CA VAL A 180 6.68 5.55 33.70
C VAL A 180 7.73 6.51 34.24
N THR A 181 8.11 7.52 33.46
CA THR A 181 9.04 8.58 33.89
C THR A 181 8.48 9.35 35.09
N GLY A 182 7.23 9.81 35.02
CA GLY A 182 6.59 10.54 36.12
C GLY A 182 6.51 9.70 37.39
N ARG A 183 6.13 8.42 37.28
CA ARG A 183 6.17 7.48 38.40
C ARG A 183 7.57 7.36 38.99
N MET A 184 8.59 7.20 38.16
CA MET A 184 9.97 7.09 38.62
C MET A 184 10.44 8.36 39.35
N MET A 185 10.08 9.54 38.87
CA MET A 185 10.41 10.81 39.54
C MET A 185 9.73 10.98 40.91
N ILE A 186 8.54 10.39 41.09
CA ILE A 186 7.81 10.47 42.36
C ILE A 186 8.40 9.52 43.41
N TYR A 187 8.87 8.35 42.99
CA TYR A 187 9.31 7.28 43.90
C TYR A 187 10.83 7.08 43.96
N SER A 188 11.63 7.78 43.14
CA SER A 188 13.09 7.71 43.21
C SER A 188 13.62 8.80 44.14
N ASP A 189 14.38 8.39 45.17
CA ASP A 189 15.09 9.29 46.08
C ASP A 189 16.43 9.78 45.51
N SER A 190 16.76 9.45 44.25
CA SER A 190 18.07 9.76 43.64
C SER A 190 17.96 10.71 42.46
N ASP A 191 18.43 11.95 42.63
CA ASP A 191 18.58 12.91 41.51
C ASP A 191 19.43 12.38 40.34
N ARG A 192 20.22 11.33 40.57
CA ARG A 192 21.04 10.65 39.55
C ARG A 192 20.21 9.89 38.51
N ASP A 193 18.92 9.68 38.77
CA ASP A 193 17.99 8.98 37.88
C ASP A 193 17.34 9.91 36.85
N VAL A 194 17.35 11.22 37.10
CA VAL A 194 16.75 12.23 36.21
C VAL A 194 17.36 12.20 34.80
N PRO A 195 18.70 12.19 34.63
CA PRO A 195 19.31 12.14 33.31
C PRO A 195 18.94 10.87 32.53
N LEU A 196 18.82 9.72 33.19
CA LEU A 196 18.43 8.47 32.56
C LEU A 196 16.98 8.54 32.04
N ALA A 197 16.06 9.05 32.86
CA ALA A 197 14.67 9.23 32.46
C ALA A 197 14.51 10.20 31.27
N MET A 198 15.26 11.30 31.28
CA MET A 198 15.30 12.23 30.15
C MET A 198 15.87 11.57 28.89
N ALA A 199 16.97 10.82 29.01
CA ALA A 199 17.59 10.13 27.89
C ALA A 199 16.65 9.07 27.27
N THR A 200 16.02 8.24 28.08
CA THR A 200 15.06 7.23 27.59
C THR A 200 13.83 7.89 26.96
N THR A 201 13.29 8.95 27.56
CA THR A 201 12.17 9.71 26.97
C THR A 201 12.56 10.29 25.62
N LEU A 202 13.77 10.87 25.51
CA LEU A 202 14.29 11.40 24.24
C LEU A 202 14.47 10.30 23.20
N ILE A 203 15.03 9.14 23.57
CA ILE A 203 15.16 7.97 22.67
C ILE A 203 13.79 7.56 22.14
N MET A 204 12.78 7.47 23.01
CA MET A 204 11.42 7.12 22.61
C MET A 204 10.84 8.15 21.65
N VAL A 205 10.95 9.44 21.96
CA VAL A 205 10.50 10.53 21.06
C VAL A 205 11.19 10.43 19.70
N LEU A 206 12.52 10.31 19.67
CA LEU A 206 13.29 10.17 18.43
C LEU A 206 12.83 8.94 17.63
N ALA A 207 12.64 7.79 18.28
CA ALA A 207 12.22 6.56 17.63
C ALA A 207 10.79 6.65 17.07
N VAL A 208 9.79 6.98 17.91
CA VAL A 208 8.37 6.85 17.54
C VAL A 208 7.82 8.04 16.77
N VAL A 209 8.38 9.24 16.96
CA VAL A 209 7.93 10.47 16.27
C VAL A 209 8.73 10.73 15.00
N PHE A 210 10.01 10.37 14.97
CA PHE A 210 10.88 10.68 13.83
C PHE A 210 11.25 9.44 13.04
N VAL A 211 11.92 8.45 13.65
CA VAL A 211 12.49 7.30 12.91
C VAL A 211 11.40 6.46 12.25
N LEU A 212 10.41 5.98 13.02
CA LEU A 212 9.38 5.07 12.48
C LEU A 212 8.51 5.73 11.39
N PRO A 213 7.99 6.97 11.57
CA PRO A 213 7.25 7.66 10.50
C PRO A 213 8.11 7.94 9.27
N THR A 214 9.40 8.27 9.46
CA THR A 214 10.34 8.50 8.35
C THR A 214 10.57 7.22 7.54
N LEU A 215 10.80 6.08 8.21
CA LEU A 215 10.92 4.78 7.55
C LEU A 215 9.66 4.44 6.77
N GLN A 216 8.48 4.63 7.35
CA GLN A 216 7.21 4.38 6.68
C GLN A 216 6.98 5.31 5.48
N PHE A 217 7.37 6.59 5.60
CA PHE A 217 7.28 7.57 4.53
C PHE A 217 8.18 7.18 3.35
N PHE A 218 9.45 6.85 3.60
CA PHE A 218 10.36 6.43 2.54
C PHE A 218 9.95 5.10 1.92
N TYR A 219 9.44 4.15 2.71
CA TYR A 219 8.85 2.93 2.18
C TYR A 219 7.69 3.22 1.22
N TRP A 220 6.80 4.16 1.56
CA TRP A 220 5.72 4.60 0.68
C TRP A 220 6.24 5.24 -0.63
N VAL A 221 7.27 6.07 -0.56
CA VAL A 221 7.91 6.67 -1.76
C VAL A 221 8.51 5.59 -2.66
N LEU A 222 9.31 4.68 -2.09
CA LEU A 222 9.95 3.58 -2.82
C LEU A 222 8.91 2.66 -3.46
N ARG A 223 7.87 2.30 -2.72
CA ARG A 223 6.76 1.49 -3.22
C ARG A 223 6.08 2.16 -4.42
N THR A 224 5.76 3.44 -4.32
CA THR A 224 5.06 4.15 -5.40
C THR A 224 5.91 4.23 -6.66
N ASN A 225 7.22 4.44 -6.51
CA ASN A 225 8.16 4.39 -7.63
C ASN A 225 8.23 2.99 -8.26
N ALA A 226 8.27 1.93 -7.44
CA ALA A 226 8.33 0.55 -7.92
C ALA A 226 7.07 0.09 -8.67
N LEU A 227 5.92 0.74 -8.45
CA LEU A 227 4.65 0.46 -9.12
C LEU A 227 4.42 1.30 -10.39
N SER A 228 5.34 2.20 -10.73
CA SER A 228 5.20 3.12 -11.86
C SER A 228 6.28 2.88 -12.92
N ASP A 229 5.94 3.07 -14.19
CA ASP A 229 6.88 3.07 -15.31
C ASP A 229 7.70 4.38 -15.32
N PRO A 230 9.04 4.33 -15.40
CA PRO A 230 9.87 5.54 -15.34
C PRO A 230 9.75 6.47 -16.53
N LEU A 231 9.42 5.95 -17.72
CA LEU A 231 9.31 6.78 -18.93
C LEU A 231 7.99 7.53 -18.97
N THR A 232 6.89 6.81 -18.79
CA THR A 232 5.52 7.33 -18.99
C THR A 232 4.88 7.85 -17.71
N THR A 233 5.46 7.48 -16.55
CA THR A 233 4.93 7.66 -15.20
C THR A 233 3.60 6.95 -14.93
N LEU A 234 3.00 6.25 -15.90
CA LEU A 234 1.83 5.39 -15.68
C LEU A 234 2.19 4.25 -14.72
N LEU A 235 1.19 3.48 -14.29
CA LEU A 235 1.49 2.23 -13.59
C LEU A 235 2.31 1.33 -14.52
N ASN A 236 3.24 0.56 -13.96
CA ASN A 236 3.83 -0.56 -14.69
C ASN A 236 2.94 -1.81 -14.51
N ARG A 237 3.35 -2.96 -15.08
CA ARG A 237 2.62 -4.22 -14.91
C ARG A 237 2.35 -4.57 -13.44
N ARG A 238 3.34 -4.40 -12.55
CA ARG A 238 3.18 -4.65 -11.10
C ARG A 238 2.19 -3.66 -10.46
N GLY A 239 2.20 -2.41 -10.91
CA GLY A 239 1.23 -1.39 -10.51
C GLY A 239 -0.19 -1.75 -10.92
N LEU A 240 -0.38 -2.26 -12.15
CA LEU A 240 -1.67 -2.76 -12.60
C LEU A 240 -2.17 -3.89 -11.70
N ASP A 241 -1.36 -4.94 -11.52
CA ASP A 241 -1.71 -6.12 -10.72
C ASP A 241 -2.06 -5.75 -9.26
N TYR A 242 -1.40 -4.73 -8.71
CA TYR A 242 -1.68 -4.19 -7.37
C TYR A 242 -3.04 -3.49 -7.27
N HIS A 243 -3.40 -2.70 -8.27
CA HIS A 243 -4.65 -1.92 -8.25
C HIS A 243 -5.86 -2.71 -8.77
N LEU A 244 -5.63 -3.75 -9.56
CA LEU A 244 -6.66 -4.51 -10.24
C LEU A 244 -7.75 -5.07 -9.29
N PRO A 245 -7.43 -5.66 -8.11
CA PRO A 245 -8.44 -6.13 -7.18
C PRO A 245 -9.31 -5.03 -6.57
N LYS A 246 -8.86 -3.77 -6.59
CA LYS A 246 -9.62 -2.62 -6.06
C LYS A 246 -10.63 -2.08 -7.07
N VAL A 247 -10.35 -2.24 -8.36
CA VAL A 247 -11.23 -1.83 -9.45
C VAL A 247 -12.29 -2.90 -9.70
N PHE A 248 -11.95 -4.16 -9.45
CA PHE A 248 -12.85 -5.30 -9.58
C PHE A 248 -13.86 -5.35 -8.41
N ALA A 249 -14.99 -4.69 -8.56
CA ALA A 249 -16.10 -4.76 -7.61
C ALA A 249 -17.13 -5.80 -8.09
N PRO A 250 -17.46 -6.83 -7.28
CA PRO A 250 -18.47 -7.82 -7.66
C PRO A 250 -19.83 -7.17 -7.97
N GLY A 251 -20.47 -7.59 -9.06
CA GLY A 251 -21.79 -7.10 -9.49
C GLY A 251 -21.81 -5.75 -10.20
N ALA A 252 -20.69 -5.02 -10.24
CA ALA A 252 -20.51 -3.80 -11.02
C ALA A 252 -19.97 -4.12 -12.43
N PRO A 253 -20.28 -3.29 -13.45
CA PRO A 253 -19.75 -3.49 -14.78
C PRO A 253 -18.25 -3.21 -14.75
N ILE A 254 -17.49 -3.98 -15.52
CA ILE A 254 -16.04 -3.80 -15.61
C ILE A 254 -15.55 -4.08 -17.02
N CYS A 255 -14.63 -3.24 -17.46
CA CYS A 255 -13.98 -3.34 -18.75
C CYS A 255 -12.46 -3.39 -18.58
N ALA A 256 -11.81 -4.23 -19.38
CA ALA A 256 -10.39 -4.17 -19.64
C ALA A 256 -10.13 -3.84 -21.12
N MET A 257 -9.15 -2.97 -21.37
CA MET A 257 -8.68 -2.61 -22.70
C MET A 257 -7.18 -2.88 -22.77
N VAL A 258 -6.75 -3.67 -23.75
CA VAL A 258 -5.35 -3.87 -24.09
C VAL A 258 -5.08 -3.11 -25.39
N ILE A 259 -4.08 -2.25 -25.37
CA ILE A 259 -3.73 -1.31 -26.43
C ILE A 259 -2.29 -1.60 -26.82
N ASP A 260 -2.05 -1.83 -28.09
CA ASP A 260 -0.70 -2.03 -28.63
C ASP A 260 -0.48 -1.07 -29.81
N LEU A 261 0.66 -0.38 -29.80
CA LEU A 261 1.01 0.57 -30.86
C LEU A 261 1.44 -0.17 -32.13
N ASP A 262 0.76 0.12 -33.23
CA ASP A 262 1.03 -0.55 -34.49
C ASP A 262 2.35 -0.07 -35.09
N ARG A 263 3.18 -1.03 -35.53
CA ARG A 263 4.44 -0.79 -36.23
C ARG A 263 5.42 0.09 -35.45
N PHE A 264 5.36 0.10 -34.12
CA PHE A 264 6.20 0.96 -33.29
C PHE A 264 7.71 0.69 -33.47
N LYS A 265 8.09 -0.56 -33.77
CA LYS A 265 9.47 -0.89 -34.15
C LYS A 265 9.98 -0.05 -35.33
N GLU A 266 9.14 0.23 -36.33
CA GLU A 266 9.55 1.04 -37.49
C GLU A 266 9.83 2.50 -37.11
N VAL A 267 9.14 3.02 -36.09
CA VAL A 267 9.45 4.34 -35.52
C VAL A 267 10.85 4.34 -34.91
N ASN A 268 11.19 3.31 -34.14
CA ASN A 268 12.53 3.18 -33.56
C ASN A 268 13.60 3.00 -34.64
N ASP A 269 13.34 2.17 -35.65
CA ASP A 269 14.29 1.89 -36.72
C ASP A 269 14.52 3.14 -37.61
N THR A 270 13.50 4.00 -37.76
CA THR A 270 13.58 5.21 -38.61
C THR A 270 14.12 6.43 -37.86
N PHE A 271 13.67 6.66 -36.63
CA PHE A 271 13.94 7.90 -35.87
C PHE A 271 14.83 7.69 -34.64
N GLY A 272 15.17 6.45 -34.33
CA GLY A 272 15.95 6.08 -33.15
C GLY A 272 15.13 5.97 -31.87
N HIS A 273 15.68 5.27 -30.89
CA HIS A 273 15.01 4.98 -29.61
C HIS A 273 14.62 6.22 -28.80
N GLN A 274 15.39 7.32 -28.88
CA GLN A 274 15.04 8.55 -28.17
C GLN A 274 13.71 9.15 -28.66
N GLU A 275 13.43 9.06 -29.96
CA GLU A 275 12.17 9.53 -30.50
C GLU A 275 11.04 8.54 -30.17
N GLY A 276 11.31 7.23 -30.20
CA GLY A 276 10.39 6.22 -29.69
C GLY A 276 9.98 6.47 -28.24
N ASP A 277 10.92 6.82 -27.36
CA ASP A 277 10.65 7.15 -25.97
C ASP A 277 9.75 8.38 -25.83
N ARG A 278 9.95 9.40 -26.66
CA ARG A 278 9.07 10.59 -26.72
C ARG A 278 7.68 10.24 -27.20
N VAL A 279 7.55 9.37 -28.21
CA VAL A 279 6.26 8.87 -28.68
C VAL A 279 5.53 8.15 -27.55
N LEU A 280 6.19 7.25 -26.83
CA LEU A 280 5.59 6.51 -25.70
C LEU A 280 5.13 7.44 -24.59
N ALA A 281 5.95 8.42 -24.20
CA ALA A 281 5.61 9.41 -23.18
C ALA A 281 4.40 10.27 -23.59
N ARG A 282 4.34 10.67 -24.86
CA ARG A 282 3.23 11.42 -25.45
C ARG A 282 1.94 10.60 -25.47
N ILE A 283 2.00 9.36 -25.98
CA ILE A 283 0.83 8.47 -26.01
C ILE A 283 0.31 8.24 -24.60
N ALA A 284 1.19 7.98 -23.63
CA ALA A 284 0.78 7.82 -22.24
C ALA A 284 0.04 9.03 -21.67
N ALA A 285 0.46 10.25 -22.04
CA ALA A 285 -0.27 11.47 -21.66
C ALA A 285 -1.66 11.52 -22.30
N ARG A 286 -1.78 11.22 -23.59
CA ARG A 286 -3.07 11.22 -24.30
C ARG A 286 -4.04 10.16 -23.77
N LEU A 287 -3.55 8.95 -23.50
CA LEU A 287 -4.37 7.89 -22.92
C LEU A 287 -4.93 8.34 -21.56
N ARG A 288 -4.09 8.97 -20.73
CA ARG A 288 -4.48 9.54 -19.43
C ARG A 288 -5.51 10.65 -19.55
N ASP A 289 -5.33 11.58 -20.50
CA ASP A 289 -6.23 12.72 -20.67
C ASP A 289 -7.58 12.32 -21.30
N THR A 290 -7.60 11.20 -22.02
CA THR A 290 -8.80 10.68 -22.70
C THR A 290 -9.60 9.70 -21.83
N ALA A 291 -8.91 8.93 -20.98
CA ALA A 291 -9.53 7.96 -20.09
C ALA A 291 -10.27 8.61 -18.93
N ASP A 292 -11.25 7.88 -18.38
CA ASP A 292 -12.01 8.38 -17.23
C ASP A 292 -11.11 8.45 -15.98
N PRO A 293 -11.31 9.44 -15.09
CA PRO A 293 -10.48 9.61 -13.89
C PRO A 293 -10.49 8.42 -12.92
N VAL A 294 -11.47 7.52 -13.05
CA VAL A 294 -11.60 6.31 -12.23
C VAL A 294 -10.93 5.09 -12.87
N ALA A 295 -10.47 5.19 -14.12
CA ALA A 295 -9.78 4.11 -14.81
C ALA A 295 -8.34 3.98 -14.32
N THR A 296 -7.90 2.73 -14.18
CA THR A 296 -6.51 2.37 -13.91
C THR A 296 -5.78 2.20 -15.23
N ILE A 297 -4.69 2.95 -15.42
CA ILE A 297 -3.93 2.98 -16.67
C ILE A 297 -2.50 2.53 -16.39
N ALA A 298 -2.01 1.57 -17.17
CA ALA A 298 -0.68 1.02 -17.04
C ALA A 298 0.02 0.86 -18.39
N ARG A 299 1.35 0.97 -18.39
CA ARG A 299 2.21 0.45 -19.46
C ARG A 299 2.65 -0.96 -19.06
N THR A 300 2.14 -1.96 -19.77
CA THR A 300 2.33 -3.38 -19.42
C THR A 300 3.49 -4.03 -20.17
N GLY A 301 3.89 -3.44 -21.30
CA GLY A 301 5.00 -3.91 -22.13
C GLY A 301 5.80 -2.76 -22.76
N GLY A 302 6.60 -3.07 -23.78
CA GLY A 302 7.41 -2.07 -24.48
C GLY A 302 6.53 -1.00 -25.15
N GLU A 303 5.57 -1.42 -25.95
CA GLU A 303 4.62 -0.57 -26.67
C GLU A 303 3.15 -0.86 -26.30
N GLU A 304 2.96 -1.63 -25.24
CA GLU A 304 1.64 -2.07 -24.76
C GLU A 304 1.17 -1.27 -23.56
N PHE A 305 -0.09 -0.85 -23.61
CA PHE A 305 -0.81 -0.19 -22.54
C PHE A 305 -2.07 -0.97 -22.17
N THR A 306 -2.46 -0.88 -20.91
CA THR A 306 -3.67 -1.50 -20.39
C THR A 306 -4.49 -0.47 -19.63
N ILE A 307 -5.80 -0.47 -19.87
CA ILE A 307 -6.77 0.37 -19.15
C ILE A 307 -7.85 -0.52 -18.56
N VAL A 308 -8.13 -0.36 -17.26
CA VAL A 308 -9.20 -1.09 -16.57
C VAL A 308 -10.10 -0.10 -15.85
N GLY A 309 -11.41 -0.22 -16.00
CA GLY A 309 -12.34 0.69 -15.36
C GLY A 309 -13.78 0.16 -15.29
N PRO A 310 -14.62 0.77 -14.45
CA PRO A 310 -16.00 0.36 -14.25
C PRO A 310 -16.91 0.88 -15.38
N LEU A 311 -16.77 0.30 -16.58
CA LEU A 311 -17.52 0.70 -17.78
C LEU A 311 -18.37 -0.47 -18.28
N ASP A 312 -19.60 -0.17 -18.66
CA ASP A 312 -20.46 -1.08 -19.41
C ASP A 312 -20.04 -1.20 -20.88
N ALA A 313 -20.65 -2.10 -21.62
CA ALA A 313 -20.26 -2.40 -23.01
C ALA A 313 -20.42 -1.21 -23.97
N GLY A 314 -21.36 -0.29 -23.72
CA GLY A 314 -21.56 0.90 -24.54
C GLY A 314 -20.49 1.95 -24.27
N ALA A 315 -20.27 2.27 -22.99
CA ALA A 315 -19.26 3.23 -22.55
C ALA A 315 -17.84 2.75 -22.88
N ALA A 316 -17.56 1.46 -22.73
CA ALA A 316 -16.29 0.86 -23.09
C ALA A 316 -15.96 1.02 -24.59
N ARG A 317 -16.94 0.81 -25.47
CA ARG A 317 -16.78 1.04 -26.92
C ARG A 317 -16.48 2.49 -27.24
N ALA A 318 -17.28 3.40 -26.70
CA ALA A 318 -17.11 4.83 -26.92
C ALA A 318 -15.74 5.30 -26.44
N MET A 319 -15.30 4.84 -25.27
CA MET A 319 -13.97 5.12 -24.72
C MET A 319 -12.87 4.56 -25.62
N ALA A 320 -12.96 3.31 -26.06
CA ALA A 320 -11.97 2.69 -26.94
C ALA A 320 -11.81 3.48 -28.25
N GLU A 321 -12.90 3.97 -28.85
CA GLU A 321 -12.81 4.79 -30.07
C GLU A 321 -12.19 6.16 -29.81
N ARG A 322 -12.48 6.80 -28.66
CA ARG A 322 -11.79 8.03 -28.28
C ARG A 322 -10.29 7.79 -28.10
N LEU A 323 -9.90 6.70 -27.44
CA LEU A 323 -8.49 6.34 -27.22
C LEU A 323 -7.78 6.07 -28.55
N ARG A 324 -8.39 5.32 -29.46
CA ARG A 324 -7.84 5.04 -30.79
C ARG A 324 -7.56 6.34 -31.56
N ARG A 325 -8.54 7.25 -31.61
CA ARG A 325 -8.39 8.56 -32.25
C ARG A 325 -7.34 9.44 -31.58
N ALA A 326 -7.27 9.41 -30.25
CA ALA A 326 -6.26 10.14 -29.50
C ALA A 326 -4.84 9.65 -29.83
N VAL A 327 -4.65 8.34 -30.01
CA VAL A 327 -3.35 7.78 -30.45
C VAL A 327 -3.04 8.20 -31.88
N GLU A 328 -3.99 8.04 -32.80
CA GLU A 328 -3.85 8.33 -34.24
C GLU A 328 -3.49 9.80 -34.54
N ASN A 329 -3.81 10.73 -33.65
CA ASN A 329 -3.50 12.14 -33.84
C ASN A 329 -1.99 12.38 -34.03
N SER A 330 -1.56 12.85 -35.19
CA SER A 330 -0.14 13.04 -35.54
C SER A 330 0.35 14.49 -35.40
N SER A 331 -0.36 15.36 -34.69
CA SER A 331 -0.10 16.82 -34.68
C SER A 331 1.26 17.25 -34.07
N ASP A 332 2.01 16.34 -33.46
CA ASP A 332 3.15 16.64 -32.58
C ASP A 332 4.28 15.58 -32.65
N GLY A 333 4.42 14.88 -33.79
CA GLY A 333 5.58 14.02 -34.08
C GLY A 333 5.28 12.83 -34.99
N ALA A 334 6.08 11.76 -34.85
CA ALA A 334 5.91 10.53 -35.62
C ALA A 334 4.50 9.94 -35.43
N ALA A 335 3.82 9.68 -36.56
CA ALA A 335 2.47 9.13 -36.57
C ALA A 335 2.50 7.65 -36.18
N VAL A 336 1.63 7.27 -35.24
CA VAL A 336 1.40 5.89 -34.82
C VAL A 336 -0.09 5.66 -34.68
N THR A 337 -0.55 4.45 -34.99
CA THR A 337 -1.91 4.00 -34.69
C THR A 337 -1.87 2.95 -33.59
N ALA A 338 -3.04 2.53 -33.10
CA ALA A 338 -3.12 1.46 -32.12
C ALA A 338 -4.19 0.44 -32.47
N SER A 339 -3.91 -0.81 -32.13
CA SER A 339 -4.86 -1.90 -32.07
C SER A 339 -5.38 -2.04 -30.65
N ILE A 340 -6.71 -2.01 -30.47
CA ILE A 340 -7.35 -2.04 -29.16
C ILE A 340 -8.26 -3.26 -29.03
N GLY A 341 -7.97 -4.09 -28.04
CA GLY A 341 -8.83 -5.18 -27.62
C GLY A 341 -9.60 -4.80 -26.37
N VAL A 342 -10.91 -4.99 -26.39
CA VAL A 342 -11.81 -4.64 -25.29
C VAL A 342 -12.51 -5.89 -24.80
N ALA A 343 -12.48 -6.15 -23.49
CA ALA A 343 -13.30 -7.17 -22.86
C ALA A 343 -14.16 -6.54 -21.77
N VAL A 344 -15.45 -6.85 -21.76
CA VAL A 344 -16.43 -6.23 -20.85
C VAL A 344 -17.27 -7.29 -20.18
N VAL A 345 -17.51 -7.11 -18.88
CA VAL A 345 -18.49 -7.82 -18.07
C VAL A 345 -19.55 -6.80 -17.67
N ASP A 346 -20.79 -6.98 -18.11
CA ASP A 346 -21.91 -6.10 -17.76
C ASP A 346 -22.55 -6.49 -16.41
N HIS A 347 -23.42 -5.60 -15.91
CA HIS A 347 -24.17 -5.81 -14.67
C HIS A 347 -24.91 -7.16 -14.67
N GLY A 348 -24.84 -7.88 -13.54
CA GLY A 348 -25.60 -9.12 -13.35
C GLY A 348 -25.07 -10.33 -14.11
N ALA A 349 -24.00 -10.20 -14.90
CA ALA A 349 -23.23 -11.36 -15.31
C ALA A 349 -22.64 -12.00 -14.05
N ALA A 350 -23.13 -13.18 -13.69
CA ALA A 350 -22.76 -13.84 -12.44
C ALA A 350 -21.23 -13.92 -12.35
N THR A 351 -20.65 -13.27 -11.34
CA THR A 351 -19.26 -13.46 -10.96
C THR A 351 -18.99 -14.91 -10.50
N ASP A 352 -20.03 -15.73 -10.40
CA ASP A 352 -19.98 -17.17 -10.12
C ASP A 352 -19.35 -17.99 -11.25
N ASP A 353 -19.27 -17.49 -12.50
CA ASP A 353 -18.67 -18.22 -13.64
C ASP A 353 -17.13 -18.08 -13.75
N GLY A 354 -16.44 -17.62 -12.71
CA GLY A 354 -14.97 -17.62 -12.70
C GLY A 354 -14.35 -16.64 -13.69
N VAL A 355 -14.97 -15.46 -13.88
CA VAL A 355 -14.32 -14.32 -14.54
C VAL A 355 -13.43 -13.62 -13.51
N SER A 356 -12.17 -14.04 -13.46
CA SER A 356 -11.15 -13.35 -12.68
C SER A 356 -10.62 -12.13 -13.45
N PRO A 357 -10.03 -11.13 -12.76
CA PRO A 357 -9.40 -10.00 -13.42
C PRO A 357 -8.34 -10.42 -14.46
N GLU A 358 -7.61 -11.50 -14.20
CA GLU A 358 -6.60 -12.04 -15.11
C GLU A 358 -7.24 -12.62 -16.37
N ARG A 359 -8.39 -13.30 -16.23
CA ARG A 359 -9.17 -13.79 -17.39
C ARG A 359 -9.72 -12.64 -18.22
N LEU A 360 -10.23 -11.58 -17.57
CA LEU A 360 -10.71 -10.39 -18.27
C LEU A 360 -9.60 -9.74 -19.12
N LEU A 361 -8.40 -9.59 -18.55
CA LEU A 361 -7.22 -9.11 -19.27
C LEU A 361 -6.84 -10.03 -20.44
N SER A 362 -6.86 -11.34 -20.24
CA SER A 362 -6.58 -12.32 -21.31
C SER A 362 -7.58 -12.24 -22.47
N PHE A 363 -8.85 -11.97 -22.17
CA PHE A 363 -9.87 -11.76 -23.19
C PHE A 363 -9.66 -10.46 -23.98
N ALA A 364 -9.26 -9.38 -23.31
CA ALA A 364 -8.92 -8.12 -23.97
C ALA A 364 -7.67 -8.28 -24.85
N ASP A 365 -6.66 -8.99 -24.37
CA ASP A 365 -5.45 -9.31 -25.15
C ASP A 365 -5.76 -10.10 -26.43
N THR A 366 -6.57 -11.15 -26.32
CA THR A 366 -7.04 -11.92 -27.49
C THR A 366 -7.79 -11.04 -28.50
N ALA A 367 -8.59 -10.09 -28.01
CA ALA A 367 -9.29 -9.15 -28.86
C ALA A 367 -8.31 -8.17 -29.54
N MET A 368 -7.29 -7.70 -28.84
CA MET A 368 -6.25 -6.81 -29.38
C MET A 368 -5.49 -7.50 -30.51
N TYR A 369 -5.14 -8.77 -30.31
CA TYR A 369 -4.49 -9.58 -31.34
C TYR A 369 -5.36 -9.70 -32.61
N ARG A 370 -6.68 -9.88 -32.45
CA ARG A 370 -7.63 -9.86 -33.58
C ARG A 370 -7.72 -8.50 -34.27
N ALA A 371 -7.57 -7.40 -33.52
CA ALA A 371 -7.51 -6.06 -34.11
C ALA A 371 -6.25 -5.90 -34.99
N LYS A 372 -5.09 -6.38 -34.52
CA LYS A 372 -3.86 -6.41 -35.33
C LYS A 372 -4.01 -7.22 -36.62
N GLN A 373 -4.63 -8.39 -36.54
CA GLN A 373 -4.89 -9.24 -37.72
C GLN A 373 -5.80 -8.58 -38.76
N ARG A 374 -6.59 -7.57 -38.40
CA ARG A 374 -7.44 -6.80 -39.31
C ARG A 374 -6.71 -5.64 -40.00
N GLY A 375 -5.38 -5.56 -39.88
CA GLY A 375 -4.56 -4.52 -40.49
C GLY A 375 -4.17 -3.38 -39.54
N GLY A 376 -4.46 -3.52 -38.24
CA GLY A 376 -4.19 -2.49 -37.24
C GLY A 376 -5.21 -1.35 -37.25
N ASN A 377 -4.95 -0.32 -36.43
CA ASN A 377 -5.81 0.85 -36.26
C ASN A 377 -7.29 0.50 -36.04
N ALA A 378 -7.55 -0.54 -35.25
CA ALA A 378 -8.86 -1.15 -35.13
C ALA A 378 -9.21 -1.49 -33.69
N ILE A 379 -10.51 -1.67 -33.45
CA ILE A 379 -11.05 -2.06 -32.15
C ILE A 379 -11.79 -3.39 -32.32
N VAL A 380 -11.54 -4.32 -31.40
CA VAL A 380 -12.32 -5.56 -31.29
C VAL A 380 -12.85 -5.66 -29.86
N VAL A 381 -14.15 -5.94 -29.74
CA VAL A 381 -14.85 -5.99 -28.45
C VAL A 381 -15.35 -7.40 -28.20
N ARG A 382 -15.14 -7.88 -26.99
CA ARG A 382 -15.70 -9.12 -26.46
C ARG A 382 -16.58 -8.78 -25.26
N GLU A 383 -17.88 -8.95 -25.43
CA GLU A 383 -18.83 -8.88 -24.32
C GLU A 383 -18.97 -10.26 -23.66
N LEU A 384 -18.93 -10.28 -22.34
CA LEU A 384 -19.21 -11.45 -21.51
C LEU A 384 -20.57 -11.21 -20.86
N ARG A 385 -21.60 -11.86 -21.39
CA ARG A 385 -22.96 -11.83 -20.84
C ARG A 385 -23.18 -13.11 -20.04
N ALA A 386 -23.97 -13.05 -18.95
CA ALA A 386 -24.53 -14.26 -18.36
C ALA A 386 -25.31 -15.03 -19.45
N PRO A 387 -25.32 -16.38 -19.41
CA PRO A 387 -26.23 -17.13 -20.24
C PRO A 387 -27.66 -16.65 -19.97
N LEU A 388 -28.38 -16.29 -21.04
CA LEU A 388 -29.81 -16.05 -20.97
C LEU A 388 -30.44 -17.36 -20.48
N THR A 389 -31.01 -17.32 -19.28
CA THR A 389 -31.71 -18.46 -18.67
C THR A 389 -33.09 -18.63 -19.29
#